data_AF-A0A9E5KXI7-F1
#
_entry.id   AF-A0A9E5KXI7-F1
#
_cell.length_a   1.000
_cell.length_b   1.000
_cell.length_c   1.000
_cell.angle_alpha   90.00
_cell.angle_beta   90.00
_cell.angle_gamma   90.00
#
_symmetry.space_group_name_H-M   'P 1'
#
loop_
_entity.id
_entity.type
_entity.pdbx_description
1 polymer ?
#
loop_
_entity_poly.entity_id
_entity_poly.type
_entity_poly.pdbx_seq_one_letter_code
_entity_poly.pdbx_strand_id
1 'polypeptide(L)'
;MEDFCQLSSRLTKDKYKGSYEECGKLLVPAGVLFYYRELGYTFEKLFPPCTGCRHYQLTPAYELLPATFVLSDDKEETVLSLGVEHSRLNRLDF
;
A
#
# COMPACT_ATOMS: atom_id res chain seq x y z
N MET A 1 10.23 -5.42 9.90
CA MET A 1 9.11 -5.25 8.96
C MET A 1 8.02 -4.46 9.65
N GLU A 2 7.64 -3.30 9.11
CA GLU A 2 6.55 -2.46 9.61
C GLU A 2 5.47 -2.40 8.52
N ASP A 3 4.18 -2.49 8.87
CA ASP A 3 3.11 -2.39 7.87
C ASP A 3 2.60 -0.94 7.70
N PHE A 4 1.78 -0.69 6.67
CA PHE A 4 1.19 0.63 6.43
C PHE A 4 0.36 1.14 7.63
N CYS A 5 -0.26 0.25 8.42
CA CYS A 5 -1.02 0.62 9.61
C CYS A 5 -0.09 1.19 10.69
N GLN A 6 1.03 0.52 10.95
CA GLN A 6 2.04 0.97 11.90
C GLN A 6 2.66 2.31 11.47
N LEU A 7 2.97 2.48 10.19
CA LEU A 7 3.54 3.74 9.68
C LEU A 7 2.55 4.91 9.73
N SER A 8 1.27 4.64 9.48
CA SER A 8 0.19 5.63 9.63
C SER A 8 -0.30 5.80 11.07
N SER A 9 0.28 5.07 12.04
CA SER A 9 -0.19 5.02 13.44
C SER A 9 -1.68 4.69 13.57
N ARG A 10 -2.21 3.85 12.67
CA ARG A 10 -3.59 3.37 12.66
C ARG A 10 -3.71 2.00 13.32
N LEU A 11 -4.86 1.75 13.93
CA LEU A 11 -5.21 0.44 14.46
C LEU A 11 -5.39 -0.57 13.32
N THR A 12 -4.98 -1.82 13.54
CA THR A 12 -5.12 -2.91 12.56
C THR A 12 -6.56 -3.12 12.09
N LYS A 13 -7.56 -2.77 12.92
CA LYS A 13 -8.98 -2.83 12.56
C LYS A 13 -9.36 -1.88 11.41
N ASP A 14 -8.56 -0.83 11.17
CA ASP A 14 -8.81 0.18 10.16
C ASP A 14 -7.92 -0.03 8.91
N LYS A 15 -7.28 -1.20 8.79
CA LYS A 15 -6.40 -1.59 7.67
C LYS A 15 -7.03 -1.36 6.30
N TYR A 16 -8.34 -1.55 6.18
CA TYR A 16 -9.08 -1.44 4.91
C TYR A 16 -9.89 -0.14 4.78
N LYS A 17 -9.69 0.85 5.68
CA LYS A 17 -10.40 2.13 5.64
C LYS A 17 -9.54 3.29 5.12
N GLY A 18 -8.51 2.97 4.34
CA GLY A 18 -7.58 3.95 3.78
C GLY A 18 -7.68 4.07 2.27
N SER A 19 -6.92 5.00 1.71
CA SER A 19 -6.79 5.20 0.27
C SER A 19 -5.33 5.09 -0.20
N TYR A 20 -5.13 4.88 -1.48
CA TYR A 20 -3.78 4.81 -2.07
C TYR A 20 -3.04 6.15 -1.98
N GLU A 21 -3.73 7.29 -1.98
CA GLU A 21 -3.11 8.62 -1.82
C GLU A 21 -2.54 8.80 -0.41
N GLU A 22 -3.21 8.24 0.60
CA GLU A 22 -2.72 8.28 1.96
C GLU A 22 -1.45 7.43 2.12
N CYS A 23 -1.43 6.26 1.46
CA CYS A 23 -0.24 5.43 1.33
C CYS A 23 0.89 6.18 0.58
N GLY A 24 0.55 6.92 -0.48
CA GLY A 24 1.47 7.78 -1.23
C GLY A 24 2.11 8.87 -0.37
N LYS A 25 1.34 9.54 0.49
CA LYS A 25 1.86 10.59 1.40
C LYS A 25 2.93 10.07 2.36
N LEU A 26 2.80 8.83 2.84
CA LEU A 26 3.82 8.19 3.69
C LEU A 26 5.10 7.86 2.92
N LEU A 27 5.01 7.78 1.59
CA LEU A 27 6.08 7.34 0.72
C LEU A 27 6.87 8.46 0.04
N VAL A 28 6.28 9.65 -0.11
CA VAL A 28 6.98 10.86 -0.59
C VAL A 28 8.29 11.12 0.17
N PRO A 29 8.35 11.04 1.52
CA PRO A 29 9.58 11.28 2.26
C PRO A 29 10.65 10.18 2.05
N ALA A 30 10.23 8.97 1.64
CA ALA A 30 11.12 7.85 1.42
C ALA A 30 11.74 7.85 0.01
N GLY A 31 11.39 8.83 -0.85
CA GLY A 31 11.94 8.94 -2.21
C GLY A 31 11.51 7.79 -3.14
N VAL A 32 10.43 7.09 -2.78
CA VAL A 32 9.94 5.92 -3.52
C VAL A 32 8.96 6.38 -4.60
N LEU A 33 9.31 6.15 -5.86
CA LEU A 33 8.39 6.32 -6.98
C LEU A 33 7.37 5.16 -7.00
N PHE A 34 6.09 5.49 -6.81
CA PHE A 34 4.99 4.55 -6.97
C PHE A 34 4.84 4.20 -8.45
N TYR A 35 5.17 2.96 -8.83
CA TYR A 35 4.68 2.38 -10.06
C TYR A 35 3.45 1.54 -9.71
N TYR A 36 2.26 2.02 -10.09
CA TYR A 36 0.96 1.37 -9.85
C TYR A 36 0.79 -0.03 -10.46
N ARG A 37 1.83 -0.57 -11.10
CA ARG A 37 1.78 -1.81 -11.86
C ARG A 37 1.63 -3.06 -10.99
N GLU A 38 2.14 -3.02 -9.76
CA GLU A 38 2.23 -4.18 -8.86
C GLU A 38 1.91 -3.69 -7.44
N LEU A 39 0.62 -3.52 -7.12
CA LEU A 39 0.12 -3.12 -5.80
C LEU A 39 0.27 -4.28 -4.79
N GLY A 40 1.51 -4.64 -4.47
CA GLY A 40 1.81 -5.69 -3.51
C GLY A 40 2.88 -5.34 -2.47
N TYR A 41 3.55 -4.19 -2.56
CA TYR A 41 4.71 -3.94 -1.69
C TYR A 41 4.30 -3.55 -0.26
N THR A 42 5.05 -4.07 0.71
CA THR A 42 4.99 -3.70 2.14
C THR A 42 6.29 -3.03 2.56
N PHE A 43 6.39 -2.50 3.80
CA PHE A 43 7.59 -1.78 4.23
C PHE A 43 8.52 -2.56 5.14
N GLU A 44 9.81 -2.39 4.91
CA GLU A 44 10.83 -2.56 5.93
C GLU A 44 11.43 -1.23 6.31
N LYS A 45 11.50 -1.00 7.63
CA LYS A 45 12.35 0.01 8.22
C LYS A 45 13.81 -0.40 8.01
N LEU A 46 14.54 0.35 7.19
CA LEU A 46 15.99 0.24 7.14
C LEU A 46 16.55 1.10 8.28
N PHE A 47 17.18 0.48 9.27
CA PHE A 47 17.99 1.22 10.23
C PHE A 47 19.20 1.81 9.49
N PRO A 48 19.40 3.14 9.45
CA PRO A 48 20.60 3.69 8.83
C PRO A 48 21.81 3.53 9.74
N PRO A 49 23.03 3.55 9.19
CA PRO A 49 24.28 3.67 9.95
C PRO A 49 24.43 5.04 10.64
N CYS A 50 23.54 6.01 10.37
CA CYS A 50 23.57 7.35 10.92
C CYS A 50 22.38 7.55 11.87
N THR A 51 22.67 7.77 13.16
CA THR A 51 21.70 8.13 14.20
C THR A 51 20.87 9.36 13.81
N GLY A 52 19.60 9.16 13.46
CA GLY A 52 18.60 10.23 13.34
C GLY A 52 17.75 10.21 12.08
N CYS A 53 18.22 9.61 10.99
CA CYS A 53 17.41 9.43 9.78
C CYS A 53 16.57 8.15 9.92
N ARG A 54 15.30 8.13 9.51
CA ARG A 54 14.55 6.87 9.28
C ARG A 54 14.48 6.69 7.78
N HIS A 55 15.19 5.69 7.25
CA HIS A 55 15.06 5.29 5.85
C HIS A 55 14.10 4.11 5.77
N TYR A 56 13.19 4.14 4.81
CA TYR A 56 12.27 3.04 4.54
C TYR A 56 12.63 2.43 3.19
N GLN A 57 12.62 1.11 3.11
CA GLN A 57 12.76 0.37 1.87
C GLN A 57 11.51 -0.48 1.64
N LEU A 58 11.07 -0.57 0.39
CA LEU A 58 9.99 -1.48 0.01
C LEU A 58 10.50 -2.93 0.08
N THR A 59 9.74 -3.79 0.75
CA THR A 59 9.92 -5.24 0.67
C THR A 59 9.05 -5.80 -0.43
N PRO A 60 9.43 -6.95 -1.02
CA PRO A 60 8.58 -7.65 -1.98
C PRO A 60 7.19 -7.96 -1.40
N ALA A 61 6.24 -8.10 -2.30
CA ALA A 61 4.88 -8.47 -1.96
C ALA A 61 4.81 -9.86 -1.33
N TYR A 62 3.98 -9.98 -0.30
CA TYR A 62 3.67 -11.25 0.36
C TYR A 62 2.15 -11.41 0.46
N GLU A 63 1.68 -12.65 0.70
CA GLU A 63 0.24 -12.96 0.79
C GLU A 63 -0.58 -12.68 -0.50
N LEU A 64 0.06 -12.78 -1.67
CA LEU A 64 -0.65 -12.68 -2.95
C LEU A 64 -1.55 -13.91 -3.18
N LEU A 65 -2.86 -13.68 -3.22
CA LEU A 65 -3.86 -14.70 -3.52
C LEU A 65 -4.77 -14.24 -4.67
N PRO A 66 -5.22 -15.15 -5.57
CA PRO A 66 -6.12 -14.81 -6.66
C PRO A 66 -7.54 -14.57 -6.11
N ALA A 67 -7.83 -13.32 -5.72
CA ALA A 67 -9.10 -12.93 -5.12
C ALA A 67 -10.30 -13.27 -6.01
N THR A 68 -10.22 -13.09 -7.33
CA THR A 68 -11.30 -13.42 -8.28
C THR A 68 -11.73 -14.88 -8.22
N PHE A 69 -10.81 -15.79 -7.91
CA PHE A 69 -11.12 -17.21 -7.80
C PHE A 69 -11.74 -17.56 -6.44
N VAL A 70 -11.25 -16.94 -5.36
CA VAL A 70 -11.70 -17.21 -3.99
C VAL A 70 -13.01 -16.50 -3.65
N LEU A 71 -13.19 -15.29 -4.17
CA LEU A 71 -14.31 -14.38 -3.90
C LEU A 71 -14.97 -14.02 -5.24
N SER A 72 -15.63 -14.99 -5.85
CA SER A 72 -16.24 -14.83 -7.18
C SER A 72 -17.41 -13.83 -7.21
N ASP A 73 -18.03 -13.59 -6.06
CA ASP A 73 -19.14 -12.64 -5.90
C ASP A 73 -18.66 -11.20 -5.68
N ASP A 74 -17.37 -11.00 -5.37
CA ASP A 74 -16.81 -9.68 -5.15
C ASP A 74 -16.59 -8.98 -6.50
N LYS A 75 -17.05 -7.73 -6.58
CA LYS A 75 -16.98 -6.90 -7.79
C LYS A 75 -15.95 -5.79 -7.65
N GLU A 76 -15.37 -5.61 -6.47
CA GLU A 76 -14.33 -4.62 -6.23
C GLU A 76 -12.98 -5.15 -6.75
N GLU A 77 -12.25 -4.28 -7.45
CA GLU A 77 -10.94 -4.63 -8.02
C GLU A 77 -9.82 -4.35 -7.02
N THR A 78 -10.03 -3.40 -6.10
CA THR A 78 -9.04 -3.00 -5.10
C THR A 78 -9.68 -2.75 -3.73
N VAL A 79 -9.02 -3.24 -2.69
CA VAL A 79 -9.50 -3.08 -1.30
C VAL A 79 -9.35 -1.64 -0.80
N LEU A 80 -8.30 -0.93 -1.21
CA LEU A 80 -8.12 0.49 -0.92
C LEU A 80 -8.68 1.30 -2.10
N SER A 81 -9.26 2.46 -1.81
CA SER A 81 -9.75 3.36 -2.85
C SER A 81 -8.59 4.02 -3.61
N LEU A 82 -8.77 4.17 -4.92
CA LEU A 82 -8.01 5.10 -5.74
C LEU A 82 -8.96 6.26 -6.08
N GLY A 83 -8.72 7.42 -5.47
CA GLY A 83 -9.64 8.54 -5.46
C GLY A 83 -10.92 8.21 -4.68
N VAL A 84 -12.00 7.97 -5.41
CA VAL A 84 -13.33 7.60 -4.87
C VAL A 84 -13.77 6.21 -5.33
N GLU A 85 -13.06 5.63 -6.30
CA GLU A 85 -13.46 4.38 -6.95
C GLU A 85 -12.73 3.18 -6.34
N HIS A 86 -13.45 2.06 -6.27
CA HIS A 86 -12.95 0.74 -5.84
C HIS A 86 -13.05 -0.31 -6.96
N SER A 87 -13.57 0.08 -8.13
CA SER A 87 -13.80 -0.81 -9.29
C SER A 87 -13.77 0.00 -10.59
N ARG A 88 -13.59 -0.68 -11.74
CA ARG A 88 -13.56 -0.09 -13.09
C ARG A 88 -12.41 0.89 -13.31
N LEU A 89 -11.26 0.60 -12.72
CA LEU A 89 -10.09 1.47 -12.81
C LEU A 89 -9.51 1.44 -14.24
N ASN A 90 -9.26 2.62 -14.79
CA ASN A 90 -8.64 2.79 -16.09
C ASN A 90 -7.18 3.25 -15.95
N ARG A 91 -6.40 3.12 -17.04
CA ARG A 91 -5.00 3.58 -17.08
C ARG A 91 -4.83 5.09 -16.85
N LEU A 92 -5.90 5.86 -16.98
CA LEU A 92 -5.90 7.31 -16.75
C LEU A 92 -6.05 7.67 -15.25
N ASP A 93 -6.46 6.71 -14.42
CA ASP A 93 -6.66 6.91 -12.98
C ASP A 93 -5.35 6.76 -12.18
N PHE A 94 -4.26 6.37 -12.85
CA PHE A 94 -2.93 6.10 -12.30
C PHE A 94 -1.90 7.13 -12.79
#